data_AF-A0A9W8E9E1-F1
#
_entry.id   AF-A0A9W8E9E1-F1
#
_cell.length_a   1.000
_cell.length_b   1.000
_cell.length_c   1.000
_cell.angle_alpha   90.00
_cell.angle_beta   90.00
_cell.angle_gamma   90.00
#
_symmetry.space_group_name_H-M   'P 1'
#
loop_
_entity.id
_entity.type
_entity.pdbx_description
1 polymer ?
#
loop_
_entity_poly.entity_id
_entity_poly.type
_entity_poly.pdbx_seq_one_letter_code
_entity_poly.pdbx_strand_id
1 'polypeptide(L)'
;MLNVANFLYHLMQERATMTSAEVKKFLATLRQGLGDLQALPMPTIASVDGAALGGGLEIALCCDLRVGGSKARVGLTETRLAIIPG
;
A
#
# COMPACT_ATOMS: atom_id res chain seq x y z
N MET A 1 15.74 -0.37 -3.27
CA MET A 1 14.82 -1.43 -3.76
C MET A 1 13.92 -1.81 -2.60
N LEU A 2 12.61 -1.52 -2.71
CA LEU A 2 11.62 -1.84 -1.70
C LEU A 2 10.97 -3.18 -2.07
N ASN A 3 11.07 -4.19 -1.20
CA ASN A 3 10.37 -5.46 -1.42
C ASN A 3 8.94 -5.31 -0.89
N VAL A 4 7.97 -5.32 -1.81
CA VAL A 4 6.55 -5.12 -1.49
C VAL A 4 5.83 -6.45 -1.27
N ALA A 5 6.52 -7.58 -1.46
CA ALA A 5 5.95 -8.90 -1.25
C ALA A 5 5.53 -9.10 0.22
N ASN A 6 4.25 -9.41 0.42
CA ASN A 6 3.57 -9.70 1.69
C ASN A 6 2.96 -8.53 2.49
N PHE A 7 2.69 -7.37 1.90
CA PHE A 7 1.73 -6.42 2.49
C PHE A 7 0.29 -6.83 2.15
N LEU A 8 -0.11 -7.98 2.69
CA LEU A 8 -1.46 -8.52 2.59
C LEU A 8 -2.27 -8.02 3.78
N TYR A 9 -3.25 -7.14 3.52
CA TYR A 9 -4.43 -6.91 4.37
C TYR A 9 -4.25 -6.42 5.82
N HIS A 10 -3.03 -6.36 6.35
CA HIS A 10 -2.79 -6.07 7.77
C HIS A 10 -3.37 -4.71 8.20
N LEU A 11 -3.23 -3.69 7.35
CA LEU A 11 -3.71 -2.35 7.65
C LEU A 11 -5.24 -2.24 7.77
N MET A 12 -6.01 -3.18 7.24
CA MET A 12 -7.49 -3.13 7.28
C MET A 12 -8.07 -3.92 8.45
N GLN A 13 -7.44 -5.04 8.84
CA GLN A 13 -7.81 -5.74 10.07
C GLN A 13 -7.51 -4.89 11.31
N GLU A 14 -6.42 -4.12 11.31
CA GLU A 14 -6.05 -3.21 12.40
C GLU A 14 -7.04 -2.03 12.57
N ARG A 15 -7.79 -1.66 11.53
CA ARG A 15 -8.77 -0.55 11.58
C ARG A 15 -10.12 -0.95 12.18
N ALA A 16 -10.43 -2.24 12.29
CA ALA A 16 -11.75 -2.72 12.71
C ALA A 16 -12.17 -2.26 14.12
N THR A 17 -11.19 -1.90 14.96
CA THR A 17 -11.40 -1.46 16.35
C THR A 17 -11.16 0.03 16.57
N MET A 18 -10.84 0.80 15.53
CA MET A 18 -10.51 2.23 15.64
C MET A 18 -11.75 3.11 15.65
N THR A 19 -11.71 4.17 16.44
CA THR A 19 -12.68 5.27 16.40
C THR A 19 -12.52 6.10 15.11
N SER A 20 -13.54 6.85 14.72
CA SER A 20 -13.48 7.72 13.53
C SER A 20 -12.35 8.77 13.58
N ALA A 21 -11.98 9.21 14.79
CA ALA A 21 -10.86 10.14 14.99
C ALA A 21 -9.51 9.48 14.74
N GLU A 22 -9.34 8.25 15.24
CA GLU A 22 -8.12 7.45 15.02
C GLU A 22 -7.97 7.05 13.55
N VAL A 23 -9.06 6.68 12.87
CA VAL A 23 -9.05 6.39 11.43
C VAL A 23 -8.58 7.61 10.64
N LYS A 24 -9.09 8.81 10.95
CA LYS A 24 -8.63 10.04 10.28
C LYS A 24 -7.13 10.28 10.47
N LYS A 25 -6.63 10.12 11.70
CA LYS A 25 -5.21 10.31 12.01
C LYS A 25 -4.36 9.26 11.29
N PHE A 26 -4.79 8.01 11.31
CA PHE A 26 -4.13 6.91 10.61
C PHE A 26 -4.02 7.19 9.10
N LEU A 27 -5.12 7.57 8.45
CA LEU A 27 -5.13 7.89 7.02
C LEU A 27 -4.25 9.09 6.69
N ALA A 28 -4.21 10.11 7.55
CA ALA A 28 -3.32 11.26 7.37
C ALA A 28 -1.84 10.83 7.40
N THR A 29 -1.46 10.00 8.38
CA THR A 29 -0.09 9.48 8.48
C THR A 29 0.26 8.59 7.29
N LEU A 30 -0.66 7.72 6.86
CA LEU A 30 -0.46 6.84 5.70
C LEU A 30 -0.19 7.66 4.43
N ARG A 31 -1.05 8.66 4.14
CA ARG A 31 -0.90 9.53 2.97
C ARG A 31 0.38 10.35 3.00
N GLN A 32 0.77 10.84 4.18
CA GLN A 32 2.02 11.54 4.34
C GLN A 32 3.20 10.63 3.98
N GLY A 33 3.26 9.41 4.54
CA GLY A 33 4.33 8.47 4.24
C GLY A 33 4.40 8.05 2.77
N LEU A 34 3.25 7.88 2.11
CA LEU A 34 3.19 7.63 0.66
C LEU A 34 3.70 8.82 -0.15
N GLY A 35 3.33 10.04 0.25
CA GLY A 35 3.83 11.28 -0.36
C GLY A 35 5.34 11.45 -0.17
N ASP A 36 5.85 11.16 1.02
CA ASP A 36 7.28 11.22 1.34
C ASP A 36 8.07 10.20 0.50
N LEU A 37 7.53 8.99 0.33
CA LEU A 37 8.12 7.95 -0.54
C LEU A 37 8.18 8.41 -2.00
N GLN A 38 7.10 9.01 -2.50
CA GLN A 38 7.02 9.54 -3.86
C GLN A 38 7.97 10.74 -4.08
N ALA A 39 8.24 11.53 -3.03
CA ALA A 39 9.07 12.72 -3.09
C ALA A 39 10.57 12.45 -2.88
N LEU A 40 11.00 11.18 -2.77
CA LEU A 40 12.40 10.85 -2.56
C LEU A 40 13.28 11.38 -3.72
N PRO A 41 14.48 11.93 -3.44
CA PRO A 41 15.34 12.52 -4.46
C PRO A 41 16.10 11.47 -5.31
N MET A 42 15.82 10.19 -5.11
CA MET A 42 16.45 9.09 -5.82
C MET A 42 15.41 8.13 -6.40
N PRO A 43 15.71 7.45 -7.52
CA PRO A 43 14.79 6.49 -8.12
C PRO A 43 14.43 5.36 -7.15
N THR A 44 13.13 5.09 -7.06
CA THR A 44 12.53 4.05 -6.23
C THR A 44 12.03 2.90 -7.09
N ILE A 45 12.30 1.67 -6.63
CA ILE A 45 11.88 0.44 -7.33
C ILE A 45 11.14 -0.44 -6.35
N ALA A 46 9.88 -0.75 -6.68
CA ALA A 46 9.07 -1.75 -6.02
C ALA A 46 9.32 -3.13 -6.66
N SER A 47 9.84 -4.07 -5.87
CA SER A 47 9.96 -5.48 -6.25
C SER A 47 8.74 -6.23 -5.76
N VAL A 48 7.96 -6.80 -6.70
CA VAL A 48 6.72 -7.54 -6.43
C VAL A 48 6.96 -9.01 -6.75
N ASP A 49 7.37 -9.78 -5.75
CA ASP A 49 7.54 -11.24 -5.85
C ASP A 49 6.44 -11.96 -5.07
N GLY A 50 5.23 -11.95 -5.63
CA GLY A 50 4.03 -12.51 -4.99
C GLY A 50 2.85 -11.53 -5.00
N ALA A 51 2.02 -11.55 -3.97
CA ALA A 51 0.83 -10.71 -3.91
C ALA A 51 1.14 -9.31 -3.33
N ALA A 52 0.81 -8.26 -4.08
CA ALA A 52 0.70 -6.88 -3.61
C ALA A 52 -0.75 -6.43 -3.78
N LEU A 53 -1.54 -6.53 -2.70
CA LEU A 53 -2.97 -6.24 -2.71
C LEU A 53 -3.30 -5.08 -1.77
N GLY A 54 -4.26 -4.26 -2.15
CA GLY A 54 -4.68 -3.08 -1.39
C GLY A 54 -3.53 -2.13 -1.08
N GLY A 55 -3.32 -1.80 0.20
CA GLY A 55 -2.22 -0.91 0.65
C GLY A 55 -0.82 -1.31 0.18
N GLY A 56 -0.54 -2.61 -0.02
CA GLY A 56 0.72 -3.04 -0.63
C GLY A 56 0.86 -2.54 -2.08
N LEU A 57 -0.22 -2.57 -2.86
CA LEU A 57 -0.22 -2.00 -4.21
C LEU A 57 -0.16 -0.48 -4.20
N GLU A 58 -0.81 0.20 -3.25
CA GLU A 58 -0.72 1.67 -3.10
C GLU A 58 0.73 2.12 -2.89
N ILE A 59 1.50 1.42 -2.05
CA ILE A 59 2.93 1.67 -1.87
C ILE A 59 3.71 1.42 -3.17
N ALA A 60 3.44 0.32 -3.87
CA ALA A 60 4.11 0.02 -5.13
C ALA A 60 3.82 1.06 -6.22
N LEU A 61 2.64 1.69 -6.19
CA LEU A 61 2.25 2.77 -7.11
C LEU A 61 2.98 4.08 -6.83
N CYS A 62 3.42 4.32 -5.58
CA CYS A 62 4.25 5.47 -5.23
C CYS A 62 5.71 5.36 -5.71
N CYS A 63 6.18 4.16 -6.08
CA CYS A 63 7.52 3.99 -6.64
C CYS A 63 7.61 4.37 -8.12
N ASP A 64 8.80 4.77 -8.58
CA ASP A 64 9.05 5.12 -9.98
C ASP A 64 8.94 3.91 -10.90
N LEU A 65 9.55 2.79 -10.48
CA LEU A 65 9.55 1.53 -11.24
C LEU A 65 8.95 0.39 -10.41
N ARG A 66 8.33 -0.55 -11.11
CA ARG A 66 7.79 -1.79 -10.56
C ARG A 66 8.37 -2.97 -11.32
N VAL A 67 8.93 -3.94 -10.61
CA VAL A 67 9.44 -5.19 -11.17
C VAL A 67 8.63 -6.34 -10.59
N GLY A 68 7.87 -7.02 -11.44
CA GLY A 68 7.05 -8.17 -11.06
C GLY A 68 7.75 -9.49 -11.37
N GLY A 69 7.80 -10.40 -10.40
CA GLY A 69 8.14 -11.80 -10.62
C GLY A 69 7.03 -12.57 -11.35
N SER A 70 7.32 -13.79 -11.81
CA SER A 70 6.34 -14.63 -12.53
C SER A 70 5.09 -14.99 -11.73
N LYS A 71 5.15 -14.85 -10.39
CA LYS A 71 4.05 -15.08 -9.45
C LYS A 71 3.36 -13.80 -8.99
N ALA A 72 3.73 -12.64 -9.55
CA ALA A 72 3.20 -11.35 -9.15
C ALA A 72 1.68 -11.30 -9.32
N ARG A 73 0.97 -10.93 -8.25
CA ARG A 73 -0.48 -10.68 -8.26
C ARG A 73 -0.71 -9.30 -7.66
N VAL A 74 -1.29 -8.41 -8.44
CA VAL A 74 -1.57 -7.05 -8.03
C VAL A 74 -3.07 -6.77 -8.12
N GLY A 75 -3.59 -5.98 -7.18
CA GLY A 75 -4.97 -5.53 -7.25
C GLY A 75 -5.41 -4.74 -6.02
N LEU A 76 -6.31 -3.78 -6.22
CA LEU A 76 -7.03 -3.12 -5.15
C LEU A 76 -8.29 -3.94 -4.83
N THR A 77 -8.38 -4.42 -3.60
CA THR A 77 -9.42 -5.36 -3.15
C THR A 77 -10.34 -4.76 -2.09
N GLU A 78 -10.13 -3.49 -1.75
CA GLU A 78 -10.88 -2.65 -0.82
C GLU A 78 -12.39 -2.69 -1.10
N THR A 79 -12.79 -2.68 -2.37
CA THR A 79 -14.20 -2.69 -2.77
C THR A 79 -14.94 -3.95 -2.33
N ARG A 80 -14.24 -5.07 -2.11
CA ARG A 80 -14.84 -6.29 -1.54
C ARG A 80 -15.24 -6.12 -0.07
N LEU A 81 -14.67 -5.14 0.61
CA LEU A 81 -14.97 -4.76 1.99
C LEU A 81 -15.89 -3.52 2.06
N ALA A 82 -16.55 -3.16 0.95
CA ALA A 82 -17.40 -1.96 0.83
C ALA A 82 -16.67 -0.65 1.16
N ILE A 83 -15.36 -0.60 0.92
CA ILE A 83 -14.53 0.59 1.06
C ILE A 83 -13.84 0.90 -0.27
N ILE A 84 -13.38 2.15 -0.41
CA ILE A 84 -12.59 2.58 -1.57
C ILE A 84 -11.09 2.57 -1.22
N PRO A 85 -10.20 2.39 -2.20
CA PRO A 85 -8.77 2.69 -2.05
C PRO A 85 -8.56 4.12 -1.59
N GLY A 86 -7.52 4.40 -0.80
CA GLY A 86 -7.44 5.69 -0.08
C GLY A 86 -6.14 6.04 0.59
#